data_AF-A0A2D9SRW6-F1
#
_entry.id   AF-A0A2D9SRW6-F1
#
_cell.length_a   1.000
_cell.length_b   1.000
_cell.length_c   1.000
_cell.angle_alpha   90.00
_cell.angle_beta   90.00
_cell.angle_gamma   90.00
#
_symmetry.space_group_name_H-M   'P 1'
#
loop_
_entity.id
_entity.type
_entity.pdbx_description
1 polymer ?
#
loop_
_entity_poly.entity_id
_entity_poly.type
_entity_poly.pdbx_seq_one_letter_code
_entity_poly.pdbx_strand_id
1 'polypeptide(L)' 'MASRLYYRSKDGQIVLEQNGLTLMNYKSVNDLVESHIKGLLAIRSRDGKDTSELLSQYQSCSDSGRS' A
#
# COMPACT_ATOMS: atom_id res chain seq x y z
N MET A 1 -19.33 1.65 -17.17
CA MET A 1 -19.35 1.70 -15.69
C MET A 1 -17.93 1.91 -15.21
N ALA A 2 -17.66 2.89 -14.34
CA ALA A 2 -16.31 3.10 -13.79
C ALA A 2 -15.94 1.91 -12.90
N SER A 3 -14.84 1.22 -13.20
CA SER A 3 -14.39 0.12 -12.38
C SER A 3 -13.91 0.67 -11.04
N ARG A 4 -14.59 0.34 -9.95
CA ARG A 4 -14.17 0.77 -8.61
C ARG A 4 -13.19 -0.25 -8.07
N LEU A 5 -11.97 0.21 -7.79
CA LEU A 5 -10.96 -0.55 -7.06
C LEU A 5 -11.16 -0.28 -5.56
N TYR A 6 -11.26 -1.32 -4.74
CA TYR A 6 -11.35 -1.15 -3.29
C TYR A 6 -10.76 -2.34 -2.55
N TYR A 7 -10.31 -2.08 -1.32
CA TYR A 7 -9.90 -3.12 -0.37
C TYR A 7 -11.09 -3.51 0.51
N ARG A 8 -11.19 -4.78 0.85
CA ARG A 8 -12.12 -5.26 1.88
C ARG A 8 -11.46 -6.29 2.78
N SER A 9 -11.92 -6.35 4.02
CA SER A 9 -11.56 -7.43 4.94
C SER A 9 -12.45 -8.65 4.67
N LYS A 10 -11.85 -9.85 4.63
CA LYS A 10 -12.56 -11.12 4.50
C LYS A 10 -11.79 -12.19 5.27
N ASP A 11 -12.40 -12.78 6.28
CA ASP A 11 -11.83 -13.90 7.07
C ASP A 11 -10.42 -13.59 7.64
N GLY A 12 -10.20 -12.35 8.09
CA GLY A 12 -8.91 -11.87 8.61
C GLY A 12 -7.89 -11.48 7.53
N GLN A 13 -8.21 -11.68 6.25
CA GLN A 13 -7.39 -11.31 5.10
C GLN A 13 -7.85 -9.99 4.51
N ILE A 14 -6.96 -9.31 3.78
CA ILE A 14 -7.30 -8.11 3.01
C ILE A 14 -7.31 -8.47 1.53
N VAL A 15 -8.44 -8.23 0.88
CA VAL A 15 -8.66 -8.54 -0.53
C VAL A 15 -8.76 -7.24 -1.31
N LEU A 16 -8.00 -7.13 -2.39
CA LEU A 16 -8.15 -6.07 -3.39
C LEU A 16 -9.11 -6.56 -4.47
N GLU A 17 -10.22 -5.85 -4.67
CA GLU A 17 -11.22 -6.20 -5.66
C GLU A 17 -11.43 -5.12 -6.71
N GLN A 18 -11.80 -5.56 -7.91
CA GLN A 18 -12.30 -4.73 -8.99
C GLN A 18 -13.52 -5.39 -9.61
N ASN A 19 -14.67 -4.72 -9.56
CA ASN A 19 -15.94 -5.24 -10.10
C ASN A 19 -16.30 -6.65 -9.60
N GLY A 20 -16.03 -6.95 -8.33
CA GLY A 20 -16.29 -8.27 -7.72
C GLY A 20 -15.25 -9.35 -8.05
N LEU A 21 -14.22 -9.02 -8.83
CA LEU A 21 -13.09 -9.91 -9.07
C LEU A 21 -11.97 -9.64 -8.07
N THR A 22 -11.50 -10.69 -7.41
CA THR A 22 -10.29 -10.64 -6.57
C THR A 22 -9.06 -10.48 -7.45
N LEU A 23 -8.35 -9.37 -7.27
CA LEU A 23 -7.08 -9.11 -7.95
C LEU A 23 -5.89 -9.58 -7.11
N MET A 24 -5.93 -9.31 -5.81
CA MET A 24 -4.89 -9.69 -4.86
C MET A 24 -5.48 -10.02 -3.50
N ASN A 25 -4.75 -10.84 -2.76
CA ASN A 25 -5.10 -11.24 -1.41
C ASN A 25 -3.87 -11.15 -0.50
N TYR A 26 -4.02 -10.50 0.64
CA TYR A 26 -2.99 -10.30 1.65
C TYR A 26 -3.44 -10.99 2.94
N LYS A 27 -2.54 -11.76 3.58
CA LYS A 27 -2.91 -12.56 4.76
C LYS A 27 -3.25 -11.70 5.97
N SER A 28 -2.79 -10.44 5.97
CA SER A 28 -3.02 -9.47 7.02
C SER A 28 -2.92 -8.03 6.48
N VAL A 29 -3.29 -7.05 7.30
CA VAL A 29 -3.02 -5.63 7.00
C VAL A 29 -1.51 -5.37 6.91
N ASN A 30 -0.70 -6.04 7.74
CA ASN A 30 0.76 -5.88 7.71
C ASN A 30 1.33 -6.38 6.38
N ASP A 31 0.85 -7.51 5.86
CA ASP A 31 1.26 -8.04 4.55
C ASP A 31 0.93 -7.06 3.41
N LEU A 32 -0.23 -6.40 3.48
CA LEU A 32 -0.61 -5.35 2.53
C LEU A 32 0.35 -4.16 2.60
N VAL A 33 0.60 -3.63 3.81
CA VAL A 33 1.47 -2.49 4.02
C VAL A 33 2.90 -2.80 3.57
N GLU A 34 3.43 -3.96 3.93
CA GLU A 34 4.76 -4.40 3.53
C GLU A 34 4.87 -4.52 2.00
N SER A 35 3.87 -5.12 1.35
CA SER A 35 3.83 -5.23 -0.12
C SER A 35 3.80 -3.85 -0.78
N HIS A 36 3.06 -2.90 -0.21
CA HIS A 36 2.99 -1.54 -0.71
C HIS A 36 4.33 -0.81 -0.59
N ILE A 37 5.00 -0.89 0.57
CA ILE A 37 6.33 -0.32 0.80
C ILE A 37 7.34 -0.92 -0.19
N LYS A 38 7.37 -2.25 -0.33
CA LYS A 38 8.23 -2.94 -1.29
C LYS A 38 8.00 -2.45 -2.72
N GLY A 39 6.74 -2.26 -3.12
CA GLY A 39 6.38 -1.72 -4.43
C GLY A 39 6.94 -0.31 -4.65
N LEU A 40 6.79 0.58 -3.67
CA LEU A 40 7.33 1.95 -3.74
C LEU A 40 8.86 1.96 -3.85
N LEU A 41 9.54 1.12 -3.07
CA LEU A 41 11.00 0.98 -3.13
C LEU A 41 11.47 0.44 -4.49
N ALA A 42 10.77 -0.56 -5.05
CA ALA A 42 11.09 -1.13 -6.36
C ALA A 42 10.93 -0.09 -7.49
N ILE A 43 9.87 0.73 -7.46
CA ILE A 43 9.66 1.81 -8.43
C ILE A 43 10.80 2.83 -8.35
N ARG A 44 11.16 3.27 -7.15
CA ARG A 44 12.24 4.25 -6.97
C ARG A 44 13.61 3.73 -7.37
N SER A 45 13.90 2.47 -7.03
CA SER A 45 15.12 1.80 -7.48
C SER A 45 15.19 1.73 -9.01
N ARG A 46 14.06 1.44 -9.68
CA ARG A 46 13.97 1.44 -11.15
C ARG A 46 14.19 2.83 -11.74
N ASP A 47 13.67 3.86 -11.10
CA ASP A 47 13.80 5.26 -11.50
C ASP A 47 15.19 5.87 -11.17
N GLY A 48 16.06 5.12 -10.48
CA GLY A 48 17.36 5.63 -9.99
C GLY A 48 17.22 6.74 -8.93
N LYS A 49 16.06 6.84 -8.29
CA LYS A 49 15.77 7.87 -7.28
C LYS A 49 16.16 7.39 -5.89
N ASP A 50 16.67 8.30 -5.08
CA ASP A 50 16.94 8.04 -3.67
C ASP A 50 15.65 7.73 -2.90
N THR A 51 15.74 6.74 -2.01
CA THR A 51 14.69 6.30 -1.11
C THR A 51 14.58 7.16 0.15
N SER A 52 15.57 8.02 0.42
CA SER A 52 15.57 8.97 1.54
C SER A 52 14.37 9.94 1.53
N GLU A 53 13.94 10.35 0.34
CA GLU A 53 12.77 11.25 0.17
C GLU A 53 11.44 10.55 0.48
N LEU A 54 11.35 9.24 0.27
CA LEU A 54 10.18 8.46 0.72
C LEU A 54 10.14 8.43 2.25
N LEU A 55 11.28 8.21 2.89
CA LEU A 55 11.37 8.16 4.34
C LEU A 55 10.96 9.49 4.99
N SER A 56 11.34 10.64 4.41
CA SER A 56 10.93 11.94 4.94
C SER A 56 9.42 12.19 4.80
N GLN A 57 8.80 11.74 3.71
CA GLN A 57 7.35 11.83 3.53
C GLN A 57 6.58 11.00 4.57
N TYR A 58 7.10 9.82 4.92
CA TYR A 58 6.49 8.98 5.97
C TYR A 58 6.68 9.55 7.38
N GLN A 59 7.84 10.15 7.68
CA GLN A 59 8.09 10.80 8.97
C GLN A 59 7.15 12.00 9.20
N SER A 60 6.89 12.80 8.16
CA SER A 60 5.94 13.92 8.27
C SER A 60 4.52 13.47 8.60
N CYS A 61 4.10 12.28 8.16
CA CYS A 61 2.78 11.72 8.47
C CYS A 61 2.67 11.19 9.91
N SER A 62 3.76 10.73 10.52
CA SER A 62 3.75 10.26 11.92
C SER A 62 3.68 11.40 12.94
N ASP A 63 4.24 12.56 12.61
CA ASP A 63 4.26 13.72 13.52
C ASP A 63 2.93 14.50 13.52
N SER A 64 2.16 14.44 12.44
CA SER A 64 0.83 15.05 12.34
C SER A 64 -0.26 14.39 13.21
N GLY A 65 0.05 13.29 13.91
CA GLY A 65 -0.86 12.62 14.86
C GLY A 65 -0.60 12.94 16.33
N ARG A 66 0.39 13.79 16.64
CA ARG A 66 0.68 14.31 17.98
C ARG A 66 0.33 15.80 18.03
N SER A 67 -0.94 16.13 18.17
CA SER A 67 -1.41 17.46 18.58
C SER A 67 -2.69 17.33 19.38
#